data_AF-A0A8X7CM42-F1
#
_entry.id   AF-A0A8X7CM42-F1
#
_cell.length_a   1.000
_cell.length_b   1.000
_cell.length_c   1.000
_cell.angle_alpha   90.00
_cell.angle_beta   90.00
_cell.angle_gamma   90.00
#
_symmetry.space_group_name_H-M   'P 1'
#
loop_
_entity.id
_entity.type
_entity.pdbx_description
1 polymer ?
#
loop_
_entity_poly.entity_id
_entity_poly.type
_entity_poly.pdbx_seq_one_letter_code
_entity_poly.pdbx_strand_id
1 'polypeptide(L)'
;MLRRKEKAILQILWDNEQIRHKFKEDIEWLNDLEKRKSNPKSEDDFRLIFSDLQKWWNYESKSISEVRSGADFKAAMWLLINAEVLKIDEINQRKNFFQLEKCFQSREKFLKIAAEPKMWKTKKNPVQVETSTTLRARYVHELYQTLSMKYISPRDRVEALTNLKEFLKPYHSNLTDNLEQLASREIDLHLRGVKSSHLEGLQTRICNLFWQFSKKPTFNPEMQLLTKIKKNGAPPLHIMSCAACKCFYILPANSTDEVLGKSIIQNYFTKCKKCINIENEAWIRKDLELYKRILKLLISEEEKMPTKSSILYTLQPNDIGHLVDKIWKHQSCISGSKNDLELELTRFDVDKEWMPWNCLLVTRQETIVLSKISNSEIVSKKIIQYIKH
;
A
#
# COMPACT_ATOMS: atom_id res chain seq x y z
N MET A 1 53.44 11.28 17.04
CA MET A 1 52.91 10.10 16.32
C MET A 1 51.86 9.32 17.12
N LEU A 2 52.01 9.09 18.44
CA LEU A 2 51.05 8.32 19.24
C LEU A 2 49.59 8.83 19.16
N ARG A 3 49.34 10.13 19.33
CA ARG A 3 47.98 10.71 19.21
C ARG A 3 47.31 10.49 17.84
N ARG A 4 48.08 10.39 16.75
CA ARG A 4 47.53 10.08 15.41
C ARG A 4 47.15 8.61 15.27
N LYS A 5 47.94 7.71 15.89
CA LYS A 5 47.63 6.26 15.94
C LYS A 5 46.41 6.01 16.82
N GLU A 6 46.32 6.63 17.99
CA GLU A 6 45.15 6.56 18.88
C GLU A 6 43.88 7.08 18.20
N LYS A 7 43.95 8.25 17.54
CA LYS A 7 42.81 8.78 16.77
C LYS A 7 42.38 7.85 15.63
N ALA A 8 43.32 7.24 14.91
CA ALA A 8 43.02 6.27 13.86
C ALA A 8 42.36 5.00 14.41
N ILE A 9 42.82 4.49 15.56
CA ILE A 9 42.22 3.34 16.24
C ILE A 9 40.80 3.66 16.70
N LEU A 10 40.59 4.81 17.35
CA LEU A 10 39.27 5.26 17.77
C LEU A 10 38.30 5.41 16.59
N GLN A 11 38.79 5.91 15.44
CA GLN A 11 37.98 6.00 14.23
C GLN A 11 37.58 4.62 13.69
N ILE A 12 38.51 3.65 13.65
CA ILE A 12 38.20 2.28 13.20
C ILE A 12 37.19 1.62 14.13
N LEU A 13 37.33 1.82 15.44
CA LEU A 13 36.38 1.30 16.43
C LEU A 13 34.99 1.91 16.24
N TRP A 14 34.92 3.23 16.02
CA TRP A 14 33.68 3.93 15.71
C TRP A 14 33.02 3.40 14.43
N ASP A 15 33.78 3.27 13.34
CA ASP A 15 33.28 2.77 12.06
C ASP A 15 32.74 1.32 12.20
N ASN A 16 33.44 0.47 12.95
CA ASN A 16 33.00 -0.89 13.24
C ASN A 16 31.72 -0.93 14.09
N GLU A 17 31.58 -0.01 15.04
CA GLU A 17 30.37 0.10 15.87
C GLU A 17 29.17 0.58 15.06
N GLN A 18 29.37 1.53 14.14
CA GLN A 18 28.34 1.97 13.18
C GLN A 18 27.88 0.82 12.29
N ILE A 19 28.82 0.03 11.76
CA ILE A 19 28.50 -1.16 10.96
C ILE A 19 27.69 -2.16 11.80
N ARG A 20 28.08 -2.43 13.04
CA ARG A 20 27.33 -3.32 13.95
C ARG A 20 25.93 -2.80 14.24
N HIS A 21 25.75 -1.49 14.40
CA HIS A 21 24.43 -0.89 14.58
C HIS A 21 23.54 -1.12 13.36
N LYS A 22 24.05 -0.85 12.15
CA LYS A 22 23.33 -1.13 10.89
C LYS A 22 22.96 -2.61 10.73
N PHE A 23 23.83 -3.53 11.15
CA PHE A 23 23.49 -4.97 11.16
C PHE A 23 22.36 -5.31 12.13
N LYS A 24 22.28 -4.66 13.30
CA LYS A 24 21.15 -4.84 14.22
C LYS A 24 19.86 -4.34 13.59
N GLU A 25 19.89 -3.17 12.95
CA GLU A 25 18.75 -2.61 12.21
C GLU A 25 18.30 -3.53 11.06
N ASP A 26 19.24 -4.19 10.36
CA ASP A 26 18.90 -5.21 9.36
C ASP A 26 18.11 -6.37 9.96
N ILE A 27 18.58 -6.90 11.09
CA ILE A 27 17.93 -8.02 11.76
C ILE A 27 16.53 -7.61 12.25
N GLU A 28 16.41 -6.42 12.83
CA GLU A 28 15.12 -5.87 13.26
C GLU A 28 14.17 -5.70 12.08
N TRP A 29 14.67 -5.20 10.94
CA TRP A 29 13.88 -5.06 9.72
C TRP A 29 13.45 -6.40 9.15
N LEU A 30 14.32 -7.41 9.13
CA LEU A 30 13.96 -8.77 8.71
C LEU A 30 12.89 -9.38 9.62
N ASN A 31 13.03 -9.21 10.94
CA ASN A 31 12.03 -9.64 11.91
C ASN A 31 10.68 -8.92 11.71
N ASP A 32 10.68 -7.63 11.37
CA ASP A 32 9.47 -6.90 11.02
C ASP A 32 8.81 -7.47 9.75
N LEU A 33 9.60 -7.77 8.71
CA LEU A 33 9.07 -8.40 7.49
C LEU A 33 8.42 -9.76 7.80
N GLU A 34 9.04 -10.59 8.64
CA GLU A 34 8.46 -11.87 9.05
C GLU A 34 7.14 -11.71 9.81
N LYS A 35 7.06 -10.72 10.71
CA LYS A 35 5.81 -10.38 11.40
C LYS A 35 4.72 -9.92 10.43
N ARG A 36 5.07 -9.09 9.44
CA ARG A 36 4.15 -8.61 8.40
C ARG A 36 3.66 -9.74 7.48
N LYS A 37 4.50 -10.71 7.16
CA LYS A 37 4.10 -11.93 6.41
C LYS A 37 3.12 -12.79 7.21
N SER A 38 3.34 -12.90 8.51
CA SER A 38 2.48 -13.67 9.41
C SER A 38 1.12 -13.00 9.62
N ASN A 39 1.07 -11.67 9.66
CA ASN A 39 -0.14 -10.89 9.85
C ASN A 39 -0.21 -9.69 8.88
N PRO A 40 -0.62 -9.91 7.61
CA PRO A 40 -0.64 -8.88 6.59
C PRO A 40 -1.76 -7.85 6.85
N LYS A 41 -1.39 -6.57 6.91
CA LYS A 41 -2.27 -5.43 7.20
C LYS A 41 -2.32 -4.41 6.06
N SER A 42 -1.55 -4.60 5.01
CA SER A 42 -1.47 -3.71 3.86
C SER A 42 -1.37 -4.50 2.55
N GLU A 43 -1.71 -3.85 1.43
CA GLU A 43 -1.54 -4.46 0.11
C GLU A 43 -0.06 -4.80 -0.18
N ASP A 44 0.86 -4.02 0.37
CA ASP A 44 2.30 -4.29 0.23
C ASP A 44 2.74 -5.52 1.03
N ASP A 45 2.08 -5.84 2.13
CA ASP A 45 2.35 -7.09 2.87
C ASP A 45 1.95 -8.32 2.05
N PHE A 46 0.84 -8.25 1.31
CA PHE A 46 0.46 -9.31 0.38
C PHE A 46 1.47 -9.44 -0.77
N ARG A 47 1.98 -8.33 -1.31
CA ARG A 47 3.05 -8.36 -2.33
C ARG A 47 4.32 -9.03 -1.80
N LEU A 48 4.67 -8.78 -0.54
CA LEU A 48 5.80 -9.44 0.13
C LEU A 48 5.60 -10.97 0.20
N ILE A 49 4.38 -11.43 0.55
CA ILE A 49 4.06 -12.86 0.58
C ILE A 49 4.13 -13.48 -0.83
N PHE A 50 3.62 -12.79 -1.86
CA PHE A 50 3.73 -13.27 -3.25
C PHE A 50 5.18 -13.31 -3.74
N SER A 51 6.02 -12.36 -3.33
CA SER A 51 7.45 -12.35 -3.65
C SER A 51 8.19 -13.54 -3.03
N ASP A 52 7.88 -13.87 -1.78
CA ASP A 52 8.41 -15.08 -1.14
C ASP A 52 7.93 -16.36 -1.81
N LEU A 53 6.66 -16.42 -2.22
CA LEU A 53 6.13 -17.54 -3.01
C LEU A 53 6.94 -17.72 -4.30
N GLN A 54 7.30 -16.64 -4.98
CA GLN A 54 8.12 -16.70 -6.19
C GLN A 54 9.54 -17.19 -5.90
N LYS A 55 10.16 -16.76 -4.79
CA LYS A 55 11.49 -17.24 -4.37
C LYS A 55 11.46 -18.74 -4.08
N TRP A 56 10.45 -19.20 -3.36
CA TRP A 56 10.24 -20.63 -3.09
C TRP A 56 10.06 -21.41 -4.40
N TRP A 57 9.20 -20.92 -5.31
CA TRP A 57 8.98 -21.58 -6.59
C TRP A 57 10.26 -21.69 -7.42
N ASN A 58 11.05 -20.61 -7.50
CA ASN A 58 12.35 -20.62 -8.21
C ASN A 58 13.32 -21.63 -7.60
N TYR A 59 13.37 -21.72 -6.27
CA TYR A 59 14.23 -22.68 -5.56
C TYR A 59 13.83 -24.13 -5.83
N GLU A 60 12.55 -24.47 -5.66
CA GLU A 60 12.04 -25.83 -5.89
C GLU A 60 12.13 -26.24 -7.35
N SER A 61 11.78 -25.35 -8.27
CA SER A 61 11.87 -25.60 -9.72
C SER A 61 13.30 -25.91 -10.13
N LYS A 62 14.28 -25.16 -9.59
CA LYS A 62 15.70 -25.43 -9.81
C LYS A 62 16.12 -26.79 -9.23
N SER A 63 15.76 -27.07 -7.98
CA SER A 63 16.04 -28.36 -7.33
C SER A 63 15.49 -29.55 -8.12
N ILE A 64 14.24 -29.45 -8.59
CA ILE A 64 13.60 -30.48 -9.43
C ILE A 64 14.34 -30.64 -10.75
N SER A 65 14.73 -29.55 -11.40
CA SER A 65 15.44 -29.58 -12.69
C SER A 65 16.84 -30.19 -12.61
N GLU A 66 17.50 -30.10 -11.45
CA GLU A 66 18.83 -30.67 -11.23
C GLU A 66 18.76 -32.19 -10.96
N VAL A 67 17.69 -32.68 -10.32
CA VAL A 67 17.59 -34.07 -9.84
C VAL A 67 16.78 -34.97 -10.79
N ARG A 68 15.71 -34.46 -11.42
CA ARG A 68 14.71 -35.29 -12.13
C ARG A 68 14.74 -35.01 -13.63
N SER A 69 14.43 -36.03 -14.44
CA SER A 69 14.35 -35.91 -15.90
C SER A 69 13.14 -36.66 -16.47
N GLY A 70 12.80 -36.40 -17.74
CA GLY A 70 11.76 -37.15 -18.46
C GLY A 70 10.35 -37.03 -17.86
N ALA A 71 9.69 -38.17 -17.68
CA ALA A 71 8.33 -38.24 -17.12
C ALA A 71 8.28 -37.84 -15.64
N ASP A 72 9.29 -38.23 -14.85
CA ASP A 72 9.38 -37.93 -13.43
C ASP A 72 9.54 -36.44 -13.17
N PHE A 73 10.28 -35.73 -14.03
CA PHE A 73 10.37 -34.28 -14.00
C PHE A 73 9.00 -33.63 -14.21
N LYS A 74 8.24 -34.09 -15.21
CA LYS A 74 6.89 -33.56 -15.50
C LYS A 74 5.93 -33.79 -14.34
N ALA A 75 5.96 -34.99 -13.75
CA ALA A 75 5.15 -35.31 -12.57
C ALA A 75 5.53 -34.44 -11.37
N ALA A 76 6.83 -34.25 -11.12
CA ALA A 76 7.34 -33.38 -10.06
C ALA A 76 6.90 -31.91 -10.23
N MET A 77 7.03 -31.39 -11.45
CA MET A 77 6.64 -30.02 -11.77
C MET A 77 5.12 -29.82 -11.62
N TRP A 78 4.32 -30.81 -12.00
CA TRP A 78 2.87 -30.77 -11.78
C TRP A 78 2.50 -30.72 -10.30
N LEU A 79 3.18 -31.50 -9.45
CA LEU A 79 3.00 -31.44 -8.00
C LEU A 79 3.40 -30.06 -7.44
N LEU A 80 4.49 -29.46 -7.94
CA LEU A 80 4.92 -28.12 -7.54
C LEU A 80 3.85 -27.07 -7.89
N ILE A 81 3.29 -27.13 -9.10
CA ILE A 81 2.23 -26.21 -9.55
C ILE A 81 0.98 -26.37 -8.67
N ASN A 82 0.56 -27.60 -8.35
CA ASN A 82 -0.59 -27.81 -7.47
C ASN A 82 -0.35 -27.23 -6.07
N ALA A 83 0.85 -27.42 -5.52
CA ALA A 83 1.23 -26.81 -4.24
C ALA A 83 1.22 -25.28 -4.32
N GLU A 84 1.65 -24.70 -5.44
CA GLU A 84 1.57 -23.25 -5.69
C GLU A 84 0.12 -22.76 -5.72
N VAL A 85 -0.77 -23.45 -6.43
CA VAL A 85 -2.20 -23.10 -6.52
C VAL A 85 -2.84 -23.07 -5.13
N LEU A 86 -2.57 -24.07 -4.28
CA LEU A 86 -3.09 -24.11 -2.92
C LEU A 86 -2.58 -22.92 -2.08
N LYS A 87 -1.29 -22.58 -2.19
CA LYS A 87 -0.72 -21.41 -1.50
C LYS A 87 -1.33 -20.10 -2.01
N ILE A 88 -1.53 -19.96 -3.32
CA ILE A 88 -2.18 -18.76 -3.90
C ILE A 88 -3.62 -18.63 -3.39
N ASP A 89 -4.37 -19.73 -3.32
CA ASP A 89 -5.73 -19.72 -2.81
C ASP A 89 -5.76 -19.26 -1.34
N GLU A 90 -4.89 -19.82 -0.50
CA GLU A 90 -4.77 -19.41 0.91
C GLU A 90 -4.44 -17.91 1.05
N ILE A 91 -3.49 -17.40 0.26
CA ILE A 91 -3.14 -15.98 0.25
C ILE A 91 -4.35 -15.13 -0.17
N ASN A 92 -5.07 -15.54 -1.22
CA ASN A 92 -6.23 -14.83 -1.72
C ASN A 92 -7.40 -14.83 -0.73
N GLN A 93 -7.63 -15.92 0.00
CA GLN A 93 -8.62 -15.97 1.06
C GLN A 93 -8.31 -14.96 2.17
N ARG A 94 -7.05 -14.91 2.63
CA ARG A 94 -6.59 -13.92 3.61
C ARG A 94 -6.74 -12.48 3.09
N LYS A 95 -6.39 -12.26 1.81
CA LYS A 95 -6.53 -10.96 1.15
C LYS A 95 -7.99 -10.52 1.03
N ASN A 96 -8.90 -11.44 0.68
CA ASN A 96 -10.33 -11.16 0.61
C ASN A 96 -10.88 -10.77 1.99
N PHE A 97 -10.52 -11.51 3.04
CA PHE A 97 -10.90 -11.17 4.41
C PHE A 97 -10.40 -9.77 4.80
N PHE A 98 -9.13 -9.47 4.53
CA PHE A 98 -8.54 -8.15 4.76
C PHE A 98 -9.28 -7.03 4.00
N GLN A 99 -9.62 -7.25 2.73
CA GLN A 99 -10.34 -6.26 1.92
C GLN A 99 -11.75 -6.00 2.45
N LEU A 100 -12.45 -7.04 2.93
CA LEU A 100 -13.77 -6.91 3.55
C LEU A 100 -13.70 -6.10 4.84
N GLU A 101 -12.76 -6.41 5.74
CA GLU A 101 -12.55 -5.64 6.97
C GLU A 101 -12.18 -4.18 6.68
N LYS A 102 -11.26 -3.95 5.74
CA LYS A 102 -10.87 -2.61 5.34
C LYS A 102 -12.03 -1.83 4.74
N CYS A 103 -12.88 -2.48 3.94
CA CYS A 103 -14.08 -1.87 3.40
C CYS A 103 -15.03 -1.45 4.53
N PHE A 104 -15.25 -2.35 5.50
CA PHE A 104 -16.08 -2.09 6.66
C PHE A 104 -15.56 -0.91 7.49
N GLN A 105 -14.28 -0.95 7.90
CA GLN A 105 -13.63 0.13 8.65
C GLN A 105 -13.65 1.45 7.89
N SER A 106 -13.49 1.43 6.56
CA SER A 106 -13.58 2.62 5.75
C SER A 106 -14.98 3.23 5.79
N ARG A 107 -16.04 2.42 5.66
CA ARG A 107 -17.43 2.88 5.73
C ARG A 107 -17.75 3.47 7.10
N GLU A 108 -17.32 2.80 8.17
CA GLU A 108 -17.48 3.29 9.54
C GLU A 108 -16.76 4.63 9.73
N LYS A 109 -15.50 4.75 9.31
CA LYS A 109 -14.75 6.02 9.34
C LYS A 109 -15.48 7.14 8.60
N PHE A 110 -16.04 6.87 7.42
CA PHE A 110 -16.80 7.87 6.67
C PHE A 110 -18.04 8.36 7.44
N LEU A 111 -18.81 7.45 8.02
CA LEU A 111 -20.00 7.81 8.79
C LEU A 111 -19.65 8.51 10.10
N LYS A 112 -18.57 8.08 10.77
CA LYS A 112 -18.05 8.73 11.97
C LYS A 112 -17.69 10.19 11.69
N ILE A 113 -16.94 10.46 10.62
CA ILE A 113 -16.59 11.84 10.24
C ILE A 113 -17.84 12.66 9.93
N ALA A 114 -18.86 12.07 9.28
CA ALA A 114 -20.12 12.76 9.01
C ALA A 114 -20.93 13.08 10.29
N ALA A 115 -20.78 12.26 11.33
CA ALA A 115 -21.47 12.41 12.62
C ALA A 115 -20.76 13.37 13.60
N GLU A 116 -19.56 13.82 13.29
CA GLU A 116 -18.78 14.72 14.15
C GLU A 116 -19.44 16.11 14.26
N PRO A 117 -19.46 16.72 15.47
CA PRO A 117 -19.97 18.06 15.66
C PRO A 117 -19.10 19.09 14.93
N LYS A 118 -19.72 20.16 14.44
CA LYS A 118 -18.98 21.20 13.70
C LYS A 118 -18.23 22.10 14.68
N MET A 119 -16.94 22.33 14.41
CA MET A 119 -16.14 23.28 15.18
C MET A 119 -16.28 24.69 14.60
N TRP A 120 -16.99 25.58 15.29
CA TRP A 120 -17.09 26.98 14.90
C TRP A 120 -16.01 27.79 15.61
N LYS A 121 -15.17 28.49 14.84
CA LYS A 121 -14.14 29.36 15.39
C LYS A 121 -14.77 30.66 15.87
N THR A 122 -14.88 30.84 17.18
CA THR A 122 -15.24 32.13 17.80
C THR A 122 -13.96 32.86 18.22
N LYS A 123 -14.03 34.19 18.36
CA LYS A 123 -12.89 35.05 18.75
C LYS A 123 -12.18 34.64 20.05
N LYS A 124 -12.83 33.88 20.94
CA LYS A 124 -12.27 33.49 22.24
C LYS A 124 -11.93 32.01 22.34
N ASN A 125 -12.75 31.10 21.80
CA ASN A 125 -12.53 29.65 21.79
C ASN A 125 -13.34 28.97 20.67
N PRO A 126 -12.90 27.82 20.14
CA PRO A 126 -13.71 27.03 19.22
C PRO A 126 -14.91 26.40 19.95
N VAL A 127 -16.12 26.53 19.40
CA VAL A 127 -17.36 25.98 19.96
C VAL A 127 -17.81 24.79 19.12
N GLN A 128 -18.18 23.69 19.78
CA GLN A 128 -18.83 22.54 19.14
C GLN A 128 -20.30 22.84 18.91
N VAL A 129 -20.74 22.76 17.65
CA VAL A 129 -22.12 23.01 17.26
C VAL A 129 -22.69 21.75 16.63
N GLU A 130 -23.79 21.28 17.22
CA GLU A 130 -24.61 20.23 16.66
C GLU A 130 -25.77 20.86 15.89
N THR A 131 -25.84 20.57 14.59
CA THR A 131 -26.96 20.94 13.73
C THR A 131 -27.92 19.76 13.58
N SER A 132 -29.14 20.02 13.10
CA SER A 132 -30.09 18.95 12.77
C SER A 132 -29.51 17.92 11.79
N THR A 133 -28.63 18.36 10.90
CA THR A 133 -27.92 17.51 9.93
C THR A 133 -26.84 16.63 10.58
N THR A 134 -26.08 17.14 11.56
CA THR A 134 -25.10 16.32 12.30
C THR A 134 -25.79 15.32 13.24
N LEU A 135 -26.91 15.71 13.85
CA LEU A 135 -27.74 14.78 14.65
C LEU A 135 -28.29 13.64 13.78
N ARG A 136 -28.78 13.95 12.58
CA ARG A 136 -29.19 12.92 11.61
C ARG A 136 -28.03 12.02 11.21
N ALA A 137 -26.86 12.58 10.91
CA ALA A 137 -25.69 11.78 10.54
C ALA A 137 -25.23 10.85 11.68
N ARG A 138 -25.33 11.30 12.93
CA ARG A 138 -25.08 10.48 14.13
C ARG A 138 -26.04 9.32 14.24
N TYR A 139 -27.34 9.57 14.10
CA TYR A 139 -28.35 8.52 14.09
C TYR A 139 -28.09 7.47 12.97
N VAL A 140 -27.75 7.93 11.76
CA VAL A 140 -27.39 7.05 10.64
C VAL A 140 -26.15 6.20 10.95
N HIS A 141 -25.15 6.79 11.62
CA HIS A 141 -23.94 6.09 12.03
C HIS A 141 -24.24 5.01 13.09
N GLU A 142 -24.98 5.35 14.14
CA GLU A 142 -25.39 4.41 15.20
C GLU A 142 -26.22 3.26 14.63
N LEU A 143 -27.18 3.58 13.76
CA LEU A 143 -27.99 2.57 13.08
C LEU A 143 -27.13 1.66 12.20
N TYR A 144 -26.15 2.20 11.47
CA TYR A 144 -25.22 1.39 10.67
C TYR A 144 -24.36 0.47 11.55
N GLN A 145 -23.87 0.98 12.69
CA GLN A 145 -23.09 0.19 13.64
C GLN A 145 -23.91 -0.99 14.15
N THR A 146 -25.11 -0.75 14.69
CA THR A 146 -26.01 -1.81 15.15
C THR A 146 -26.37 -2.79 14.03
N LEU A 147 -26.62 -2.29 12.82
CA LEU A 147 -26.97 -3.16 11.70
C LEU A 147 -25.80 -4.06 11.25
N SER A 148 -24.56 -3.63 11.47
CA SER A 148 -23.37 -4.33 11.01
C SER A 148 -22.69 -5.21 12.07
N MET A 149 -23.17 -5.21 13.31
CA MET A 149 -22.66 -6.08 14.37
C MET A 149 -22.86 -7.55 14.02
N LYS A 150 -21.77 -8.33 14.03
CA LYS A 150 -21.79 -9.78 13.75
C LYS A 150 -22.55 -10.57 14.83
N TYR A 151 -22.43 -10.14 16.08
CA TYR A 151 -23.05 -10.78 17.23
C TYR A 151 -24.02 -9.79 17.88
N ILE A 152 -25.28 -9.83 17.44
CA ILE A 152 -26.36 -9.01 17.97
C ILE A 152 -27.51 -9.93 18.40
N SER A 153 -28.19 -9.57 19.49
CA SER A 153 -29.35 -10.33 19.92
C SER A 153 -30.48 -10.19 18.88
N PRO A 154 -31.30 -11.24 18.65
CA PRO A 154 -32.46 -11.15 17.76
C PRO A 154 -33.38 -9.97 18.08
N ARG A 155 -33.52 -9.64 19.37
CA ARG A 155 -34.36 -8.54 19.85
C ARG A 155 -33.82 -7.18 19.41
N ASP A 156 -32.55 -6.91 19.70
CA ASP A 156 -31.91 -5.63 19.34
C ASP A 156 -31.82 -5.47 17.82
N ARG A 157 -31.64 -6.59 17.10
CA ARG A 157 -31.66 -6.60 15.63
C ARG A 157 -33.03 -6.19 15.09
N VAL A 158 -34.11 -6.77 15.61
CA VAL A 158 -35.48 -6.42 15.22
C VAL A 158 -35.80 -4.96 15.55
N GLU A 159 -35.34 -4.47 16.71
CA GLU A 159 -35.49 -3.06 17.09
C GLU A 159 -34.76 -2.14 16.09
N ALA A 160 -33.50 -2.44 15.75
CA ALA A 160 -32.74 -1.68 14.77
C ALA A 160 -33.41 -1.69 13.38
N LEU A 161 -33.95 -2.83 12.94
CA LEU A 161 -34.69 -2.91 11.67
C LEU A 161 -36.00 -2.12 11.70
N THR A 162 -36.68 -2.08 12.85
CA THR A 162 -37.89 -1.28 13.03
C THR A 162 -37.56 0.21 12.98
N ASN A 163 -36.51 0.64 13.68
CA ASN A 163 -35.97 1.99 13.62
C ASN A 163 -35.55 2.40 12.21
N LEU A 164 -34.92 1.48 11.46
CA LEU A 164 -34.62 1.67 10.05
C LEU A 164 -35.89 1.93 9.23
N LYS A 165 -36.95 1.13 9.40
CA LYS A 165 -38.21 1.33 8.68
C LYS A 165 -38.83 2.69 8.96
N GLU A 166 -38.90 3.09 10.24
CA GLU A 166 -39.41 4.41 10.64
C GLU A 166 -38.60 5.54 10.00
N PHE A 167 -37.28 5.40 9.96
CA PHE A 167 -36.38 6.38 9.35
C PHE A 167 -36.53 6.49 7.82
N LEU A 168 -36.95 5.42 7.15
CA LEU A 168 -37.14 5.40 5.70
C LEU A 168 -38.49 5.99 5.25
N LYS A 169 -39.52 6.03 6.12
CA LYS A 169 -40.88 6.51 5.79
C LYS A 169 -40.94 7.85 5.04
N PRO A 170 -40.12 8.87 5.35
CA PRO A 170 -40.19 10.16 4.64
C PRO A 170 -39.68 10.13 3.20
N TYR A 171 -39.08 9.01 2.77
CA TYR A 171 -38.36 8.91 1.50
C TYR A 171 -38.98 7.84 0.60
N HIS A 172 -39.31 8.22 -0.64
CA HIS A 172 -39.87 7.30 -1.63
C HIS A 172 -38.91 7.15 -2.81
N SER A 173 -38.32 5.96 -2.93
CA SER A 173 -37.41 5.61 -4.01
C SER A 173 -37.25 4.09 -4.09
N ASN A 174 -36.90 3.57 -5.26
CA ASN A 174 -36.61 2.14 -5.42
C ASN A 174 -35.57 1.62 -4.40
N LEU A 175 -34.65 2.47 -3.92
CA LEU A 175 -33.67 2.07 -2.91
C LEU A 175 -34.31 1.90 -1.52
N THR A 176 -35.16 2.83 -1.11
CA THR A 176 -35.82 2.83 0.20
C THR A 176 -36.90 1.76 0.29
N ASP A 177 -37.65 1.55 -0.78
CA ASP A 177 -38.68 0.49 -0.86
C ASP A 177 -38.05 -0.90 -0.77
N ASN A 178 -36.93 -1.11 -1.49
CA ASN A 178 -36.16 -2.36 -1.40
C ASN A 178 -35.61 -2.58 0.00
N LEU A 179 -35.10 -1.52 0.66
CA LEU A 179 -34.61 -1.61 2.04
C LEU A 179 -35.73 -1.98 3.02
N GLU A 180 -36.89 -1.35 2.89
CA GLU A 180 -38.05 -1.60 3.75
C GLU A 180 -38.58 -3.04 3.60
N GLN A 181 -38.65 -3.55 2.35
CA GLN A 181 -39.06 -4.93 2.08
C GLN A 181 -38.08 -5.93 2.68
N LEU A 182 -36.77 -5.70 2.52
CA LEU A 182 -35.76 -6.60 3.08
C LEU A 182 -35.74 -6.54 4.61
N ALA A 183 -35.90 -5.36 5.21
CA ALA A 183 -36.00 -5.20 6.65
C ALA A 183 -37.23 -5.92 7.21
N SER A 184 -38.39 -5.76 6.57
CA SER A 184 -39.62 -6.46 6.96
C SER A 184 -39.47 -7.98 6.86
N ARG A 185 -38.87 -8.47 5.78
CA ARG A 185 -38.56 -9.89 5.61
C ARG A 185 -37.63 -10.41 6.70
N GLU A 186 -36.60 -9.67 7.07
CA GLU A 186 -35.67 -10.09 8.12
C GLU A 186 -36.37 -10.12 9.50
N ILE A 187 -37.22 -9.15 9.80
CA ILE A 187 -38.04 -9.14 11.03
C ILE A 187 -38.93 -10.38 11.09
N ASP A 188 -39.66 -10.70 10.03
CA ASP A 188 -40.54 -11.88 9.97
C ASP A 188 -39.77 -13.19 10.19
N LEU A 189 -38.54 -13.30 9.66
CA LEU A 189 -37.70 -14.48 9.84
C LEU A 189 -37.20 -14.62 11.28
N HIS A 190 -36.88 -13.51 11.95
CA HIS A 190 -36.54 -13.52 13.38
C HIS A 190 -37.74 -13.91 14.24
N LEU A 191 -38.94 -13.38 13.95
CA LEU A 191 -40.17 -13.73 14.66
C LEU A 191 -40.54 -15.22 14.50
N ARG A 192 -40.16 -15.84 13.38
CA ARG A 192 -40.32 -17.28 13.13
C ARG A 192 -39.22 -18.16 13.75
N GLY A 193 -38.26 -17.57 14.46
CA GLY A 193 -37.19 -18.31 15.13
C GLY A 193 -36.09 -18.84 14.20
N VAL A 194 -35.91 -18.24 13.01
CA VAL A 194 -34.82 -18.62 12.10
C VAL A 194 -33.48 -18.21 12.73
N LYS A 195 -32.52 -19.15 12.75
CA LYS A 195 -31.17 -18.91 13.30
C LYS A 195 -30.46 -17.80 12.52
N SER A 196 -29.79 -16.89 13.24
CA SER A 196 -29.05 -15.75 12.65
C SER A 196 -27.98 -16.17 11.64
N SER A 197 -27.36 -17.35 11.81
CA SER A 197 -26.37 -17.91 10.87
C SER A 197 -26.93 -18.12 9.45
N HIS A 198 -28.24 -18.34 9.30
CA HIS A 198 -28.87 -18.49 7.98
C HIS A 198 -29.27 -17.15 7.35
N LEU A 199 -29.13 -16.05 8.09
CA LEU A 199 -29.54 -14.71 7.66
C LEU A 199 -28.36 -13.84 7.21
N GLU A 200 -27.12 -14.34 7.26
CA GLU A 200 -25.90 -13.57 6.95
C GLU A 200 -25.96 -12.88 5.58
N GLY A 201 -26.44 -13.59 4.55
CA GLY A 201 -26.58 -13.01 3.21
C GLY A 201 -27.62 -11.88 3.14
N LEU A 202 -28.74 -12.02 3.84
CA LEU A 202 -29.79 -10.99 3.93
C LEU A 202 -29.30 -9.78 4.72
N GLN A 203 -28.66 -10.01 5.85
CA GLN A 203 -28.04 -8.99 6.71
C GLN A 203 -26.98 -8.20 5.93
N THR A 204 -26.10 -8.89 5.22
CA THR A 204 -25.07 -8.27 4.38
C THR A 204 -25.69 -7.40 3.29
N ARG A 205 -26.77 -7.88 2.64
CA ARG A 205 -27.49 -7.10 1.62
C ARG A 205 -28.13 -5.85 2.21
N ILE A 206 -28.79 -5.95 3.36
CA ILE A 206 -29.40 -4.79 4.06
C ILE A 206 -28.32 -3.78 4.43
N CYS A 207 -27.21 -4.20 5.04
CA CYS A 207 -26.10 -3.31 5.39
C CYS A 207 -25.48 -2.61 4.17
N ASN A 208 -25.32 -3.33 3.05
CA ASN A 208 -24.79 -2.76 1.82
C ASN A 208 -25.74 -1.73 1.19
N LEU A 209 -27.05 -2.02 1.15
CA LEU A 209 -28.05 -1.08 0.66
C LEU A 209 -28.20 0.13 1.59
N PHE A 210 -28.14 -0.09 2.90
CA PHE A 210 -28.18 0.99 3.88
C PHE A 210 -26.96 1.89 3.74
N TRP A 211 -25.76 1.33 3.51
CA TRP A 211 -24.59 2.13 3.15
C TRP A 211 -24.80 2.98 1.88
N GLN A 212 -25.41 2.42 0.82
CA GLN A 212 -25.72 3.18 -0.40
C GLN A 212 -26.70 4.33 -0.13
N PHE A 213 -27.67 4.10 0.76
CA PHE A 213 -28.59 5.13 1.24
C PHE A 213 -27.82 6.21 2.01
N SER A 214 -27.07 5.82 3.04
CA SER A 214 -26.32 6.72 3.92
C SER A 214 -25.26 7.53 3.21
N LYS A 215 -24.73 7.06 2.07
CA LYS A 215 -23.74 7.77 1.26
C LYS A 215 -24.35 8.91 0.43
N LYS A 216 -25.63 8.89 0.11
CA LYS A 216 -26.26 9.90 -0.77
C LYS A 216 -26.52 11.20 0.02
N PRO A 217 -26.04 12.37 -0.47
CA PRO A 217 -26.28 13.66 0.19
C PRO A 217 -27.76 14.02 0.37
N THR A 218 -28.66 13.47 -0.47
CA THR A 218 -30.11 13.65 -0.35
C THR A 218 -30.65 13.12 0.98
N PHE A 219 -30.05 12.06 1.51
CA PHE A 219 -30.47 11.39 2.73
C PHE A 219 -29.59 11.76 3.92
N ASN A 220 -28.28 11.90 3.70
CA ASN A 220 -27.31 12.36 4.70
C ASN A 220 -26.56 13.61 4.20
N PRO A 221 -27.05 14.83 4.51
CA PRO A 221 -26.45 16.07 4.01
C PRO A 221 -24.97 16.26 4.35
N GLU A 222 -24.52 15.76 5.51
CA GLU A 222 -23.11 15.87 5.93
C GLU A 222 -22.16 15.08 5.00
N MET A 223 -22.67 14.09 4.26
CA MET A 223 -21.88 13.39 3.24
C MET A 223 -21.47 14.30 2.10
N GLN A 224 -22.15 15.42 1.84
CA GLN A 224 -21.76 16.35 0.79
C GLN A 224 -20.34 16.92 1.00
N LEU A 225 -19.93 17.13 2.26
CA LEU A 225 -18.61 17.64 2.63
C LEU A 225 -17.50 16.62 2.39
N LEU A 226 -17.83 15.33 2.51
CA LEU A 226 -16.91 14.20 2.32
C LEU A 226 -16.86 13.74 0.85
N THR A 227 -17.98 13.89 0.15
CA THR A 227 -18.14 13.49 -1.24
C THR A 227 -17.80 14.67 -2.15
N LYS A 228 -16.61 15.28 -1.98
CA LYS A 228 -16.10 16.40 -2.80
C LYS A 228 -15.99 16.01 -4.28
N ILE A 229 -17.12 15.81 -4.93
CA ILE A 229 -17.30 16.01 -6.35
C ILE A 229 -17.21 17.52 -6.47
N LYS A 230 -16.09 18.00 -7.02
CA LYS A 230 -15.88 19.40 -7.38
C LYS A 230 -17.00 19.85 -8.32
N LYS A 231 -18.16 20.22 -7.77
CA LYS A 231 -19.16 21.01 -8.47
C LYS A 231 -18.80 22.46 -8.17
N ASN A 232 -18.10 23.06 -9.12
CA ASN A 232 -18.01 24.47 -9.48
C ASN A 232 -16.58 24.77 -9.98
N GLY A 233 -16.44 24.87 -11.30
CA GLY A 233 -15.24 25.44 -11.96
C GLY A 233 -14.00 24.56 -12.11
N ALA A 234 -14.09 23.23 -12.03
CA ALA A 234 -12.93 22.37 -12.24
C ALA A 234 -12.47 22.34 -13.72
N PRO A 235 -11.15 22.29 -13.99
CA PRO A 235 -10.60 22.13 -15.34
C PRO A 235 -11.13 20.85 -16.02
N PRO A 236 -11.07 20.75 -17.37
CA PRO A 236 -11.63 19.64 -18.11
C PRO A 236 -11.15 18.29 -17.55
N LEU A 237 -12.11 17.40 -17.31
CA LEU A 237 -11.84 16.07 -16.83
C LEU A 237 -11.41 15.21 -18.02
N HIS A 238 -10.22 14.62 -17.95
CA HIS A 238 -9.78 13.67 -18.97
C HIS A 238 -10.38 12.30 -18.64
N ILE A 239 -11.10 11.73 -19.61
CA ILE A 239 -11.62 10.36 -19.53
C ILE A 239 -10.62 9.45 -20.23
N MET A 240 -9.95 8.61 -19.46
CA MET A 240 -9.01 7.62 -20.00
C MET A 240 -9.62 6.23 -19.87
N SER A 241 -9.35 5.35 -20.84
CA SER A 241 -9.77 3.95 -20.78
C SER A 241 -8.56 3.04 -20.58
N CYS A 242 -8.63 2.15 -19.59
CA CYS A 242 -7.57 1.18 -19.35
C CYS A 242 -7.54 0.18 -20.52
N ALA A 243 -6.39 -0.01 -21.18
CA ALA A 243 -6.29 -0.95 -22.29
C ALA A 243 -6.56 -2.40 -21.87
N ALA A 244 -6.25 -2.76 -20.62
CA ALA A 244 -6.47 -4.11 -20.08
C ALA A 244 -7.93 -4.38 -19.65
N CYS A 245 -8.47 -3.62 -18.68
CA CYS A 245 -9.82 -3.87 -18.15
C CYS A 245 -10.95 -3.12 -18.86
N LYS A 246 -10.63 -2.23 -19.79
CA LYS A 246 -11.60 -1.36 -20.50
C LYS A 246 -12.46 -0.46 -19.60
N CYS A 247 -12.16 -0.38 -18.30
CA CYS A 247 -12.80 0.59 -17.41
C CYS A 247 -12.35 2.03 -17.74
N PHE A 248 -13.29 2.96 -17.62
CA PHE A 248 -13.04 4.39 -17.75
C PHE A 248 -12.64 5.01 -16.41
N TYR A 249 -11.65 5.88 -16.43
CA TYR A 249 -11.13 6.61 -15.28
C TYR A 249 -11.17 8.11 -15.54
N ILE A 250 -11.60 8.86 -14.53
CA ILE A 250 -11.68 10.31 -14.56
C ILE A 250 -10.45 10.85 -13.86
N LEU A 251 -9.62 11.58 -14.61
CA LEU A 251 -8.43 12.23 -14.07
C LEU A 251 -8.66 13.74 -13.98
N PRO A 252 -8.44 14.35 -12.81
CA PRO A 252 -8.28 15.79 -12.73
C PRO A 252 -7.07 16.20 -13.58
N ALA A 253 -7.17 17.24 -14.40
CA ALA A 253 -6.05 17.76 -15.21
C ALA A 253 -4.76 18.06 -14.38
N ASN A 254 -4.89 18.19 -13.05
CA ASN A 254 -3.82 18.53 -12.14
C ASN A 254 -3.31 17.32 -11.32
N SER A 255 -3.71 16.09 -11.64
CA SER A 255 -3.18 14.91 -10.93
C SER A 255 -1.74 14.65 -11.37
N THR A 256 -0.79 14.89 -10.47
CA THR A 256 0.67 14.77 -10.65
C THR A 256 1.19 13.34 -10.77
N ASP A 257 0.34 12.34 -11.04
CA ASP A 257 0.85 11.02 -11.40
C ASP A 257 1.46 11.14 -12.81
N GLU A 258 2.77 11.30 -12.91
CA GLU A 258 3.48 11.47 -14.19
C GLU A 258 3.19 10.34 -15.20
N VAL A 259 2.93 9.12 -14.70
CA VAL A 259 2.50 7.97 -15.53
C VAL A 259 1.16 8.28 -16.21
N LEU A 260 0.24 8.93 -15.50
CA LEU A 260 -1.04 9.38 -16.03
C LEU A 260 -0.90 10.64 -16.89
N GLY A 261 -0.02 11.58 -16.51
CA GLY A 261 0.27 12.80 -17.27
C GLY A 261 0.84 12.53 -18.66
N LYS A 262 1.80 11.60 -18.79
CA LYS A 262 2.33 11.14 -20.09
C LYS A 262 1.27 10.40 -20.91
N SER A 263 0.41 9.62 -20.25
CA SER A 263 -0.70 8.91 -20.89
C SER A 263 -1.76 9.84 -21.49
N ILE A 264 -1.99 11.00 -20.85
CA ILE A 264 -2.95 12.03 -21.30
C ILE A 264 -2.44 12.74 -22.56
N ILE A 265 -1.14 13.07 -22.62
CA ILE A 265 -0.55 13.78 -23.77
C ILE A 265 -0.44 12.87 -25.00
N GLN A 266 -0.25 11.56 -24.79
CA GLN A 266 -0.02 10.58 -25.86
C GLN A 266 -1.25 9.71 -26.19
N ASN A 267 -2.43 9.99 -25.60
CA ASN A 267 -3.65 9.18 -25.71
C ASN A 267 -3.44 7.67 -25.41
N TYR A 268 -2.41 7.32 -24.65
CA TYR A 268 -2.03 5.94 -24.39
C TYR A 268 -2.01 5.68 -22.89
N PHE A 269 -3.19 5.42 -22.33
CA PHE A 269 -3.30 4.87 -20.98
C PHE A 269 -3.27 3.34 -21.04
N THR A 270 -2.10 2.76 -20.75
CA THR A 270 -1.89 1.31 -20.84
C THR A 270 -2.76 0.56 -19.85
N LYS A 271 -2.51 0.77 -18.56
CA LYS A 271 -3.07 -0.06 -17.49
C LYS A 271 -3.37 0.78 -16.27
N CYS A 272 -4.54 0.54 -15.67
CA CYS A 272 -4.86 1.13 -14.39
C CYS A 272 -4.08 0.48 -13.24
N LYS A 273 -3.95 1.19 -12.12
CA LYS A 273 -3.27 0.68 -10.91
C LYS A 273 -3.78 -0.69 -10.48
N LYS A 274 -5.09 -0.95 -10.63
CA LYS A 274 -5.68 -2.26 -10.32
C LYS A 274 -5.13 -3.36 -11.24
N CYS A 275 -5.08 -3.13 -12.55
CA CYS A 275 -4.51 -4.09 -13.52
C CYS A 275 -3.02 -4.30 -13.29
N ILE A 276 -2.26 -3.24 -13.00
CA ILE A 276 -0.83 -3.34 -12.68
C ILE A 276 -0.61 -4.22 -11.45
N ASN A 277 -1.42 -4.05 -10.41
CA ASN A 277 -1.34 -4.89 -9.21
C ASN A 277 -1.66 -6.35 -9.50
N ILE A 278 -2.71 -6.62 -10.27
CA ILE A 278 -3.11 -7.98 -10.66
C ILE A 278 -2.00 -8.65 -11.47
N GLU A 279 -1.40 -7.95 -12.42
CA GLU A 279 -0.29 -8.49 -13.22
C GLU A 279 0.94 -8.77 -12.38
N ASN A 280 1.23 -7.92 -11.39
CA ASN A 280 2.31 -8.19 -10.46
C ASN A 280 2.01 -9.45 -9.64
N GLU A 281 0.81 -9.62 -9.11
CA GLU A 281 0.46 -10.80 -8.31
C GLU A 281 0.44 -12.09 -9.14
N ALA A 282 -0.05 -12.00 -10.37
CA ALA A 282 -0.16 -13.14 -11.26
C ALA A 282 1.19 -13.60 -11.78
N TRP A 283 2.03 -12.70 -12.30
CA TRP A 283 3.19 -13.07 -13.12
C TRP A 283 4.54 -12.54 -12.62
N ILE A 284 4.61 -11.29 -12.13
CA ILE A 284 5.91 -10.65 -11.83
C ILE A 284 6.39 -10.97 -10.41
N ARG A 285 5.44 -10.95 -9.47
CA ARG A 285 5.55 -11.19 -8.03
C ARG A 285 6.75 -10.50 -7.38
N LYS A 286 6.96 -9.23 -7.71
CA LYS A 286 7.99 -8.41 -7.09
C LYS A 286 7.40 -7.55 -5.98
N ASP A 287 8.10 -7.49 -4.85
CA ASP A 287 7.86 -6.51 -3.80
C ASP A 287 8.82 -5.31 -3.95
N LEU A 288 8.53 -4.24 -3.22
CA LEU A 288 9.30 -3.00 -3.27
C LEU A 288 9.96 -2.68 -1.92
N GLU A 289 9.95 -3.61 -0.95
CA GLU A 289 10.38 -3.31 0.42
C GLU A 289 11.89 -3.03 0.49
N LEU A 290 12.70 -3.77 -0.28
CA LEU A 290 14.13 -3.49 -0.40
C LEU A 290 14.39 -2.06 -0.93
N TYR A 291 13.72 -1.67 -2.02
CA TYR A 291 13.94 -0.35 -2.63
C TYR A 291 13.40 0.78 -1.77
N LYS A 292 12.28 0.57 -1.06
CA LYS A 292 11.79 1.51 -0.03
C LYS A 292 12.83 1.72 1.07
N ARG A 293 13.50 0.64 1.47
CA ARG A 293 14.56 0.70 2.49
C ARG A 293 15.76 1.48 1.99
N ILE A 294 16.27 1.14 0.80
CA ILE A 294 17.40 1.85 0.18
C ILE A 294 17.08 3.34 0.03
N LEU A 295 15.87 3.69 -0.42
CA LEU A 295 15.43 5.08 -0.53
C LEU A 295 15.41 5.80 0.82
N LYS A 296 14.90 5.16 1.88
CA LYS A 296 14.89 5.74 3.23
C LYS A 296 16.30 5.99 3.76
N LEU A 297 17.19 5.02 3.60
CA LEU A 297 18.59 5.15 4.01
C LEU A 297 19.26 6.30 3.26
N LEU A 298 19.04 6.35 1.95
CA LEU A 298 19.57 7.40 1.10
C LEU A 298 19.06 8.78 1.51
N ILE A 299 17.76 8.95 1.77
CA ILE A 299 17.20 10.23 2.26
C ILE A 299 17.85 10.60 3.59
N SER A 300 18.00 9.65 4.51
CA SER A 300 18.57 9.91 5.83
C SER A 300 20.05 10.32 5.80
N GLU A 301 20.83 9.79 4.86
CA GLU A 301 22.24 10.19 4.69
C GLU A 301 22.33 11.56 4.00
N GLU A 302 21.46 11.82 3.04
CA GLU A 302 21.42 13.09 2.31
C GLU A 302 20.95 14.26 3.17
N GLU A 303 20.07 14.02 4.16
CA GLU A 303 19.67 15.03 5.15
C GLU A 303 20.81 15.47 6.07
N LYS A 304 21.85 14.64 6.24
CA LYS A 304 23.06 15.01 7.01
C LYS A 304 24.01 15.91 6.22
N MET A 305 23.86 15.96 4.89
CA MET A 305 24.71 16.75 4.01
C MET A 305 24.22 18.20 3.92
N PRO A 306 25.14 19.17 3.71
CA PRO A 306 24.76 20.58 3.57
C PRO A 306 23.96 20.85 2.28
N THR A 307 24.22 20.10 1.22
CA THR A 307 23.51 20.18 -0.06
C THR A 307 22.33 19.23 -0.06
N LYS A 308 21.11 19.78 -0.02
CA LYS A 308 19.86 19.03 -0.04
C LYS A 308 19.36 18.89 -1.46
N SER A 309 19.29 17.67 -1.96
CA SER A 309 18.80 17.34 -3.29
C SER A 309 17.27 17.33 -3.31
N SER A 310 16.66 18.24 -4.07
CA SER A 310 15.20 18.36 -4.17
C SER A 310 14.54 17.13 -4.82
N ILE A 311 15.28 16.42 -5.67
CA ILE A 311 14.79 15.26 -6.43
C ILE A 311 14.44 14.05 -5.55
N LEU A 312 15.10 13.88 -4.40
CA LEU A 312 14.91 12.70 -3.54
C LEU A 312 13.50 12.58 -2.99
N TYR A 313 12.88 13.72 -2.70
CA TYR A 313 11.51 13.78 -2.21
C TYR A 313 10.47 13.49 -3.31
N THR A 314 10.90 13.45 -4.57
CA THR A 314 10.04 13.13 -5.72
C THR A 314 10.16 11.66 -6.14
N LEU A 315 11.29 11.00 -5.84
CA LEU A 315 11.53 9.62 -6.26
C LEU A 315 10.59 8.62 -5.60
N GLN A 316 10.18 7.62 -6.40
CA GLN A 316 9.40 6.49 -5.95
C GLN A 316 10.29 5.23 -5.79
N PRO A 317 9.86 4.24 -5.00
CA PRO A 317 10.59 2.98 -4.86
C PRO A 317 10.83 2.26 -6.18
N ASN A 318 9.93 2.42 -7.17
CA ASN A 318 10.10 1.88 -8.51
C ASN A 318 11.30 2.49 -9.25
N ASP A 319 11.59 3.77 -9.03
CA ASP A 319 12.71 4.46 -9.66
C ASP A 319 14.04 3.92 -9.08
N ILE A 320 14.08 3.73 -7.76
CA ILE A 320 15.22 3.06 -7.11
C ILE A 320 15.37 1.62 -7.60
N GLY A 321 14.27 0.90 -7.77
CA GLY A 321 14.28 -0.43 -8.38
C GLY A 321 14.86 -0.42 -9.79
N HIS A 322 14.55 0.60 -10.60
CA HIS A 322 15.17 0.74 -11.92
C HIS A 322 16.68 0.98 -11.83
N LEU A 323 17.14 1.86 -10.93
CA LEU A 323 18.57 2.09 -10.72
C LEU A 323 19.30 0.80 -10.30
N VAL A 324 18.77 0.10 -9.30
CA VAL A 324 19.41 -1.10 -8.74
C VAL A 324 19.35 -2.29 -9.72
N ASP A 325 18.19 -2.56 -10.33
CA ASP A 325 17.99 -3.73 -11.19
C ASP A 325 18.60 -3.55 -12.58
N LYS A 326 18.35 -2.39 -13.21
CA LYS A 326 18.67 -2.18 -14.64
C LYS A 326 20.03 -1.55 -14.86
N ILE A 327 20.43 -0.59 -14.02
CA ILE A 327 21.71 0.10 -14.17
C ILE A 327 22.81 -0.70 -13.47
N TRP A 328 22.63 -1.01 -12.19
CA TRP A 328 23.68 -1.62 -11.37
C TRP A 328 23.60 -3.15 -11.25
N LYS A 329 22.55 -3.80 -11.77
CA LYS A 329 22.40 -5.27 -11.82
C LYS A 329 22.59 -5.96 -10.45
N HIS A 330 22.08 -5.34 -9.37
CA HIS A 330 22.20 -5.82 -7.98
C HIS A 330 23.65 -6.08 -7.52
N GLN A 331 24.59 -5.29 -8.01
CA GLN A 331 26.01 -5.46 -7.68
C GLN A 331 26.64 -4.15 -7.23
N SER A 332 27.51 -4.23 -6.22
CA SER A 332 28.38 -3.11 -5.89
C SER A 332 29.34 -2.83 -7.03
N CYS A 333 29.56 -1.56 -7.35
CA CYS A 333 30.43 -1.16 -8.46
C CYS A 333 31.92 -1.38 -8.17
N ILE A 334 32.30 -1.62 -6.91
CA ILE A 334 33.70 -1.79 -6.47
C ILE A 334 34.01 -3.27 -6.22
N SER A 335 33.30 -3.93 -5.29
CA SER A 335 33.54 -5.35 -4.94
C SER A 335 32.75 -6.37 -5.78
N GLY A 336 31.72 -5.96 -6.52
CA GLY A 336 30.81 -6.89 -7.21
C GLY A 336 29.94 -7.73 -6.27
N SER A 337 29.82 -7.33 -4.99
CA SER A 337 28.99 -8.02 -3.99
C SER A 337 27.51 -7.93 -4.37
N LYS A 338 26.79 -9.05 -4.19
CA LYS A 338 25.35 -9.21 -4.48
C LYS A 338 24.49 -9.23 -3.21
N ASN A 339 25.05 -8.83 -2.07
CA ASN A 339 24.30 -8.84 -0.81
C ASN A 339 23.36 -7.63 -0.74
N ASP A 340 22.10 -7.83 -1.12
CA ASP A 340 21.07 -6.78 -1.20
C ASP A 340 20.92 -5.94 0.08
N LEU A 341 21.18 -6.52 1.26
CA LEU A 341 21.07 -5.81 2.55
C LEU A 341 22.21 -4.83 2.81
N GLU A 342 23.38 -5.07 2.22
CA GLU A 342 24.57 -4.24 2.41
C GLU A 342 24.70 -3.13 1.37
N LEU A 343 23.91 -3.20 0.29
CA LEU A 343 23.95 -2.25 -0.82
C LEU A 343 23.27 -0.93 -0.43
N GLU A 344 24.01 0.16 -0.61
CA GLU A 344 23.59 1.54 -0.37
C GLU A 344 23.91 2.39 -1.61
N LEU A 345 23.03 3.35 -1.90
CA LEU A 345 23.24 4.33 -2.96
C LEU A 345 23.94 5.56 -2.37
N THR A 346 25.05 5.96 -2.95
CA THR A 346 25.88 7.09 -2.49
C THR A 346 26.28 8.00 -3.65
N ARG A 347 26.76 9.21 -3.35
CA ARG A 347 27.26 10.15 -4.37
C ARG A 347 28.62 9.69 -4.90
N PHE A 348 28.89 9.84 -6.19
CA PHE A 348 30.27 9.73 -6.68
C PHE A 348 31.03 11.06 -6.53
N ASP A 349 30.34 12.18 -6.78
CA ASP A 349 30.85 13.54 -6.62
C ASP A 349 30.22 14.17 -5.37
N VAL A 350 31.04 14.35 -4.33
CA VAL A 350 30.59 14.81 -2.99
C VAL A 350 30.12 16.27 -3.05
N ASP A 351 30.75 17.07 -3.91
CA ASP A 351 30.49 18.51 -4.02
C ASP A 351 29.16 18.81 -4.72
N LYS A 352 28.64 17.85 -5.49
CA LYS A 352 27.36 17.98 -6.19
C LYS A 352 26.24 17.34 -5.41
N GLU A 353 25.03 17.83 -5.66
CA GLU A 353 23.81 17.20 -5.16
C GLU A 353 23.68 15.76 -5.67
N TRP A 354 23.03 14.92 -4.87
CA TRP A 354 22.67 13.59 -5.32
C TRP A 354 21.70 13.68 -6.48
N MET A 355 22.01 12.95 -7.55
CA MET A 355 21.19 12.81 -8.74
C MET A 355 21.31 11.37 -9.25
N PRO A 356 20.35 10.85 -10.03
CA PRO A 356 20.44 9.51 -10.61
C PRO A 356 21.71 9.26 -11.45
N TRP A 357 22.30 10.30 -12.05
CA TRP A 357 23.57 10.23 -12.77
C TRP A 357 24.80 10.54 -11.89
N ASN A 358 24.59 11.04 -10.66
CA ASN A 358 25.61 11.22 -9.63
C ASN A 358 25.41 10.21 -8.49
N CYS A 359 25.09 8.95 -8.82
CA CYS A 359 24.91 7.90 -7.84
C CYS A 359 25.81 6.69 -8.12
N LEU A 360 26.22 5.99 -7.06
CA LEU A 360 26.91 4.71 -7.09
C LEU A 360 26.19 3.73 -6.17
N LEU A 361 26.07 2.48 -6.62
CA LEU A 361 25.65 1.39 -5.77
C LEU A 361 26.89 0.71 -5.17
N VAL A 362 27.03 0.77 -3.85
CA VAL A 362 28.20 0.28 -3.12
C VAL A 362 27.80 -0.40 -1.82
N THR A 363 28.69 -1.20 -1.24
CA THR A 363 28.48 -1.77 0.09
C THR A 363 28.71 -0.72 1.18
N ARG A 364 28.14 -0.92 2.37
CA ARG A 364 28.38 -0.06 3.55
C ARG A 364 29.85 0.21 3.86
N GLN A 365 30.70 -0.81 3.72
CA GLN A 365 32.12 -0.68 3.96
C GLN A 365 32.77 0.23 2.90
N GLU A 366 32.39 0.07 1.65
CA GLU A 366 32.85 0.91 0.54
C GLU A 366 32.36 2.35 0.70
N THR A 367 31.13 2.59 1.17
CA THR A 367 30.61 3.93 1.48
C THR A 367 31.53 4.68 2.46
N ILE A 368 31.95 4.01 3.54
CA ILE A 368 32.84 4.59 4.56
C ILE A 368 34.22 4.89 3.97
N VAL A 369 34.68 4.08 3.02
CA VAL A 369 35.95 4.32 2.33
C VAL A 369 35.82 5.49 1.35
N LEU A 370 34.73 5.55 0.58
CA LEU A 370 34.48 6.62 -0.40
C LEU A 370 34.30 7.99 0.27
N SER A 371 33.65 8.06 1.43
CA SER A 371 33.51 9.32 2.17
C SER A 371 34.86 9.88 2.67
N LYS A 372 35.88 9.02 2.79
CA LYS A 372 37.25 9.41 3.18
C LYS A 372 38.11 9.80 1.99
N ILE A 373 37.76 9.38 0.77
CA ILE A 373 38.52 9.65 -0.44
C ILE A 373 37.94 10.90 -1.10
N SER A 374 38.57 12.05 -0.84
CA SER A 374 38.12 13.37 -1.32
C SER A 374 38.38 13.61 -2.83
N ASN A 375 39.03 12.69 -3.54
CA ASN A 375 39.41 12.88 -4.94
C ASN A 375 38.50 12.11 -5.91
N SER A 376 37.60 12.85 -6.56
CA SER A 376 36.70 12.38 -7.63
C SER A 376 37.41 11.80 -8.87
N GLU A 377 38.69 12.15 -9.09
CA GLU A 377 39.49 11.69 -10.25
C GLU A 377 39.93 10.22 -10.19
N ILE A 378 40.11 9.66 -8.98
CA ILE A 378 40.58 8.27 -8.82
C ILE A 378 39.42 7.29 -9.01
N VAL A 379 38.24 7.68 -8.54
CA VAL A 379 37.00 6.90 -8.64
C VAL A 379 36.50 6.88 -10.09
N SER A 380 36.56 8.01 -10.80
CA SER A 380 36.13 8.09 -12.21
C SER A 380 36.96 7.20 -13.15
N LYS A 381 38.29 7.12 -12.99
CA LYS A 381 39.13 6.26 -13.86
C LYS A 381 38.84 4.77 -13.71
N LYS A 382 38.51 4.29 -12.50
CA LYS A 382 38.15 2.87 -12.25
C LYS A 382 36.71 2.54 -12.64
N ILE A 383 35.77 3.48 -12.42
CA ILE A 383 34.35 3.26 -12.74
C ILE A 383 34.07 3.37 -14.24
N ILE A 384 34.75 4.27 -14.96
CA ILE A 384 34.63 4.39 -16.44
C ILE A 384 35.10 3.12 -17.16
N GLN A 385 36.01 2.35 -16.58
CA GLN A 385 36.38 1.02 -17.12
C GLN A 385 35.28 -0.03 -16.92
N TYR A 386 34.49 0.05 -15.84
CA TYR A 386 33.40 -0.90 -15.55
C TYR A 386 32.10 -0.60 -16.31
N ILE A 387 31.82 0.66 -16.65
CA ILE A 387 30.60 1.06 -17.40
C ILE A 387 30.73 0.82 -18.92
N LYS A 388 31.95 0.59 -19.43
CA LYS A 388 32.22 0.31 -20.85
C LYS A 388 32.12 -1.17 -21.25
N HIS A 389 31.77 -2.06 -20.31
CA HIS A 389 31.46 -3.47 -20.55
C HIS A 389 30.06 -3.79 -20.02
#